data_AF-A0A5K0WZB4-F1
#
_entry.id   AF-A0A5K0WZB4-F1
#
_cell.length_a   1.000
_cell.length_b   1.000
_cell.length_c   1.000
_cell.angle_alpha   90.00
_cell.angle_beta   90.00
_cell.angle_gamma   90.00
#
_symmetry.space_group_name_H-M   'P 1'
#
loop_
_entity.id
_entity.type
_entity.pdbx_description
1 polymer ?
#
loop_
_entity_poly.entity_id
_entity_poly.type
_entity_poly.pdbx_seq_one_letter_code
_entity_poly.pdbx_strand_id
1 'polypeptide(L)' 'RVIWLGDLNYRISLPELETRSLVERHEWRSLHENDQ' A
#
# COMPACT_ATOMS: atom_id res chain seq x y z
N ARG A 1 -26.15 10.06 -5.85
CA ARG A 1 -25.11 9.05 -5.54
C ARG A 1 -23.78 9.76 -5.70
N VAL A 2 -22.95 9.83 -4.67
CA VAL A 2 -21.67 10.56 -4.73
C VAL A 2 -20.57 9.56 -5.11
N ILE A 3 -19.73 9.93 -6.06
CA ILE A 3 -18.55 9.17 -6.47
C ILE A 3 -17.35 10.02 -6.07
N TRP A 4 -16.45 9.45 -5.27
CA TRP A 4 -15.23 10.11 -4.82
C TRP A 4 -14.03 9.33 -5.34
N LEU A 5 -13.23 9.98 -6.17
CA LEU A 5 -12.05 9.44 -6.83
C LEU A 5 -11.02 10.57 -6.95
N GLY A 6 -9.75 10.20 -7.02
CA GLY A 6 -8.62 11.13 -7.16
C GLY A 6 -7.35 10.50 -6.65
N ASP A 7 -6.26 11.26 -6.69
CA ASP A 7 -5.05 10.91 -5.96
C ASP A 7 -5.26 11.24 -4.48
N LEU A 8 -5.61 10.21 -3.72
CA LEU A 8 -5.87 10.31 -2.29
C LEU A 8 -4.58 10.39 -1.47
N ASN A 9 -3.41 10.16 -2.09
CA ASN A 9 -2.08 10.22 -1.46
C ASN A 9 -1.88 9.27 -0.25
N TYR A 10 -2.64 8.17 -0.17
CA TYR A 10 -2.39 7.08 0.79
C TYR A 10 -1.01 6.45 0.54
N ARG A 11 -0.30 6.12 1.62
CA ARG A 11 1.03 5.52 1.60
C ARG A 11 1.04 4.25 2.44
N ILE A 12 1.90 3.32 2.08
CA ILE A 12 2.16 2.11 2.89
C ILE A 12 3.01 2.51 4.09
N SER A 13 2.57 2.16 5.30
CA SER A 13 3.22 2.49 6.56
C SER A 13 4.35 1.51 6.92
N LEU A 14 5.26 1.27 5.98
CA LEU A 14 6.41 0.37 6.15
C LEU A 14 7.72 1.03 5.66
N PRO A 15 8.88 0.65 6.23
CA PRO A 15 10.18 1.05 5.71
C PRO A 15 10.38 0.61 4.26
N GLU A 16 11.04 1.44 3.45
CA GLU A 16 11.29 1.18 2.01
C GLU A 16 11.88 -0.21 1.73
N LEU A 17 12.87 -0.63 2.52
CA LEU A 17 13.52 -1.94 2.33
C LEU A 17 12.54 -3.10 2.52
N GLU A 18 11.64 -2.97 3.49
CA GLU A 18 10.63 -3.98 3.81
C GLU A 18 9.53 -3.99 2.76
N THR A 19 9.01 -2.82 2.39
CA THR A 19 8.05 -2.65 1.30
C THR A 19 8.56 -3.27 0.01
N ARG A 20 9.80 -2.98 -0.38
CA ARG A 20 10.42 -3.54 -1.60
C ARG A 20 10.52 -5.06 -1.54
N SER A 21 10.95 -5.61 -0.40
CA SER A 21 11.05 -7.06 -0.22
C SER A 21 9.69 -7.76 -0.34
N LEU A 22 8.62 -7.16 0.20
CA LEU A 22 7.26 -7.70 0.08
C LEU A 22 6.73 -7.66 -1.36
N VAL A 23 7.02 -6.58 -2.09
CA VAL A 23 6.68 -6.46 -3.53
C VAL A 23 7.39 -7.54 -4.35
N GLU A 24 8.69 -7.75 -4.14
CA GLU A 24 9.48 -8.79 -4.84
C GLU A 24 8.92 -10.20 -4.60
N ARG A 25 8.41 -10.46 -3.38
CA ARG A 25 7.81 -11.73 -2.99
C ARG A 25 6.33 -11.87 -3.34
N HIS A 26 5.70 -10.84 -3.93
CA HIS A 26 4.27 -10.81 -4.24
C HIS A 26 3.37 -10.97 -2.99
N GLU A 27 3.84 -10.51 -1.83
CA GLU A 27 3.14 -10.60 -0.54
C GLU A 27 2.12 -9.46 -0.39
N TRP A 28 1.10 -9.46 -1.26
CA TRP A 28 0.13 -8.37 -1.38
C TRP A 28 -0.73 -8.17 -0.13
N ARG A 29 -1.03 -9.25 0.60
CA ARG A 29 -1.80 -9.17 1.85
C ARG A 29 -1.08 -8.33 2.89
N SER A 30 0.21 -8.59 3.10
CA SER A 30 1.05 -7.85 4.05
C SER A 30 1.17 -6.37 3.69
N LEU A 31 1.25 -6.04 2.39
CA LEU A 31 1.25 -4.64 1.94
C LEU A 31 -0.09 -3.95 2.22
N HIS A 32 -1.20 -4.63 1.94
CA HIS A 32 -2.55 -4.11 2.18
C HIS A 32 -2.86 -3.91 3.67
N GLU A 33 -2.32 -4.76 4.56
CA GLU A 33 -2.46 -4.58 6.01
C GLU A 33 -1.78 -3.31 6.54
N ASN A 34 -0.85 -2.73 5.76
CA ASN A 34 -0.12 -1.52 6.12
C ASN A 34 -0.53 -0.30 5.27
N ASP A 35 -1.60 -0.40 4.48
CA ASP A 35 -2.20 0.74 3.78
C ASP A 35 -2.88 1.70 4.78
N GLN A 36 -2.83 3.00 4.52
CA GLN A 36 -3.28 4.07 5.42
C GLN A 36 -4.79 4.35 5.38
#